data_AF-A0A379THA5-F1
#
_entry.id   AF-A0A379THA5-F1
#
_cell.length_a   1.000
_cell.length_b   1.000
_cell.length_c   1.000
_cell.angle_alpha   90.00
_cell.angle_beta   90.00
_cell.angle_gamma   90.00
#
_symmetry.space_group_name_H-M   'P 1'
#
loop_
_entity.id
_entity.type
_entity.pdbx_description
1 polymer ?
#
loop_
_entity_poly.entity_id
_entity_poly.type
_entity_poly.pdbx_seq_one_letter_code
_entity_poly.pdbx_strand_id
1 'polypeptide(L)'
;MLKILLAGEISEESEFSTENKDFFSQELSAYKLLNEYFSLRNEEKNLKLREEKMIEEKNDLHDRLLLLKRKGNLLKSARAPEIEIINNKTEISQIISQITTGEISLLSLQNDIKLANNRFRSSVLEQLNNNAEQLEQLRRERLENRGQLELLRNKIKANSVLSPTNGIILSIERSFEKGSYVENSQPVMTIKKSNESKVIDARILAKYRPFIFMGTTAKITVNSPGYKKTLSGEITRISADSFSDDEKKWC
;
A
#
# COMPACT_ATOMS: atom_id res chain seq x y z
N MET A 1 -18.00 -1.35 7.01
CA MET A 1 -19.10 -2.00 6.27
C MET A 1 -19.02 -3.53 6.34
N LEU A 2 -18.05 -4.19 5.69
CA LEU A 2 -17.91 -5.67 5.70
C LEU A 2 -17.81 -6.31 7.10
N LYS A 3 -17.12 -5.65 8.05
CA LYS A 3 -17.01 -6.13 9.43
C LYS A 3 -18.35 -6.10 10.18
N ILE A 4 -19.22 -5.15 9.84
CA ILE A 4 -20.57 -4.98 10.42
C ILE A 4 -21.54 -6.00 9.80
N LEU A 5 -21.45 -6.23 8.48
CA LEU A 5 -22.21 -7.27 7.77
C LEU A 5 -21.87 -8.68 8.27
N LEU A 6 -20.59 -8.97 8.51
CA LEU A 6 -20.12 -10.25 9.05
C LEU A 6 -20.49 -10.45 10.53
N ALA A 7 -20.65 -9.36 11.29
CA ALA A 7 -21.11 -9.39 12.68
C ALA A 7 -22.64 -9.59 12.81
N GLY A 8 -23.40 -9.37 11.73
CA GLY A 8 -24.85 -9.59 11.70
C GLY A 8 -25.68 -8.47 12.32
N GLU A 9 -25.12 -7.27 12.48
CA GLU A 9 -25.72 -6.13 13.21
C GLU A 9 -26.75 -5.33 12.40
N ILE A 10 -26.96 -5.65 11.10
CA ILE A 10 -27.92 -4.94 10.24
C ILE A 10 -29.01 -5.92 9.80
N SER A 11 -30.26 -5.64 10.23
CA SER A 11 -31.42 -6.51 10.06
C SER A 11 -32.23 -6.21 8.79
N GLU A 12 -32.33 -4.94 8.38
CA GLU A 12 -33.16 -4.52 7.24
C GLU A 12 -32.53 -3.41 6.37
N GLU A 13 -32.91 -3.39 5.10
CA GLU A 13 -32.51 -2.37 4.10
C GLU A 13 -33.05 -0.96 4.46
N SER A 14 -34.14 -0.91 5.23
CA SER A 14 -34.78 0.30 5.77
C SER A 14 -33.94 0.99 6.86
N GLU A 15 -33.26 0.22 7.73
CA GLU A 15 -32.36 0.73 8.76
C GLU A 15 -31.08 1.30 8.16
N PHE A 16 -30.56 0.69 7.09
CA PHE A 16 -29.31 1.13 6.47
C PHE A 16 -29.46 2.39 5.59
N SER A 17 -30.64 2.57 4.97
CA SER A 17 -30.93 3.69 4.06
C SER A 17 -31.23 5.01 4.78
N THR A 18 -31.51 4.98 6.08
CA THR A 18 -31.82 6.18 6.88
C THR A 18 -30.58 6.87 7.45
N GLU A 19 -29.52 6.14 7.79
CA GLU A 19 -28.30 6.70 8.42
C GLU A 19 -27.21 7.15 7.42
N ASN A 20 -27.18 6.63 6.19
CA ASN A 20 -25.99 6.78 5.31
C ASN A 20 -26.21 7.50 3.97
N LYS A 21 -27.25 8.34 3.83
CA LYS A 21 -27.63 9.00 2.56
C LYS A 21 -26.51 9.75 1.82
N ASP A 22 -25.48 10.22 2.53
CA ASP A 22 -24.40 11.02 1.94
C ASP A 22 -23.14 10.23 1.52
N PHE A 23 -23.04 8.94 1.88
CA PHE A 23 -21.90 8.07 1.48
C PHE A 23 -22.19 7.20 0.25
N PHE A 24 -23.38 7.33 -0.35
CA PHE A 24 -23.93 6.42 -1.36
C PHE A 24 -23.22 6.39 -2.73
N SER A 25 -22.23 7.24 -2.99
CA SER A 25 -21.67 7.43 -4.34
C SER A 25 -20.37 6.67 -4.64
N GLN A 26 -19.75 5.97 -3.68
CA GLN A 26 -18.33 5.59 -3.86
C GLN A 26 -18.00 4.13 -4.20
N GLU A 27 -18.82 3.10 -3.96
CA GLU A 27 -18.40 1.72 -4.29
C GLU A 27 -19.55 0.82 -4.78
N LEU A 28 -19.66 0.66 -6.11
CA LEU A 28 -20.59 -0.27 -6.77
C LEU A 28 -20.47 -1.72 -6.25
N SER A 29 -19.26 -2.10 -5.82
CA SER A 29 -18.93 -3.41 -5.22
C SER A 29 -19.54 -3.59 -3.83
N ALA A 30 -19.49 -2.56 -2.99
CA ALA A 30 -20.08 -2.58 -1.66
C ALA A 30 -21.61 -2.69 -1.73
N TYR A 31 -22.24 -2.01 -2.69
CA TYR A 31 -23.68 -2.09 -2.93
C TYR A 31 -24.11 -3.49 -3.38
N LYS A 32 -23.35 -4.11 -4.30
CA LYS A 32 -23.61 -5.49 -4.74
C LYS A 32 -23.58 -6.47 -3.58
N LEU A 33 -22.56 -6.38 -2.71
CA LEU A 33 -22.42 -7.23 -1.52
C LEU A 33 -23.55 -7.03 -0.51
N LEU A 34 -23.98 -5.79 -0.32
CA LEU A 34 -25.07 -5.43 0.58
C LEU A 34 -26.41 -6.01 0.11
N ASN A 35 -26.71 -5.89 -1.18
CA ASN A 35 -27.91 -6.48 -1.77
C ASN A 35 -27.90 -8.00 -1.71
N GLU A 36 -26.76 -8.63 -1.98
CA GLU A 36 -26.60 -10.08 -1.86
C GLU A 36 -26.85 -10.54 -0.42
N TYR A 37 -26.36 -9.78 0.57
CA TYR A 37 -26.62 -10.04 1.99
C TYR A 37 -28.10 -9.91 2.35
N PHE A 38 -28.79 -8.85 1.92
CA PHE A 38 -30.20 -8.67 2.21
C PHE A 38 -31.08 -9.71 1.53
N SER A 39 -30.76 -10.09 0.28
CA SER A 39 -31.44 -11.18 -0.41
C SER A 39 -31.31 -12.48 0.38
N LEU A 40 -30.11 -12.79 0.87
CA LEU A 40 -29.86 -13.99 1.66
C LEU A 40 -30.60 -13.96 3.00
N ARG A 41 -30.64 -12.81 3.68
CA ARG A 41 -31.40 -12.65 4.94
C ARG A 41 -32.90 -12.87 4.74
N ASN A 42 -33.46 -12.34 3.66
CA ASN A 42 -34.86 -12.56 3.32
C ASN A 42 -35.14 -14.03 3.01
N GLU A 43 -34.25 -14.69 2.27
CA GLU A 43 -34.34 -16.11 1.99
C GLU A 43 -34.23 -16.96 3.26
N GLU A 44 -33.27 -16.65 4.15
CA GLU A 44 -33.10 -17.29 5.45
C GLU A 44 -34.36 -17.17 6.31
N LYS A 45 -34.98 -15.99 6.35
CA LYS A 45 -36.23 -15.75 7.08
C LYS A 45 -37.38 -16.60 6.53
N ASN A 46 -37.51 -16.66 5.20
CA ASN A 46 -38.54 -17.48 4.56
C ASN A 46 -38.32 -18.98 4.81
N LEU A 47 -37.07 -19.45 4.77
CA LEU A 47 -36.73 -20.84 5.05
C LEU A 47 -36.99 -21.19 6.52
N LYS A 48 -36.66 -20.31 7.48
CA LYS A 48 -36.98 -20.51 8.91
C LYS A 48 -38.48 -20.60 9.16
N LEU A 49 -39.28 -19.73 8.55
CA LEU A 49 -40.73 -19.80 8.67
C LEU A 49 -41.28 -21.14 8.13
N ARG A 50 -40.67 -21.66 7.06
CA ARG A 50 -41.03 -22.97 6.51
C ARG A 50 -40.63 -24.10 7.45
N GLU A 51 -39.46 -24.02 8.09
CA GLU A 51 -39.00 -24.96 9.11
C GLU A 51 -39.98 -25.03 10.28
N GLU A 52 -40.41 -23.88 10.82
CA GLU A 52 -41.38 -23.80 11.92
C GLU A 52 -42.68 -24.53 11.58
N LYS A 53 -43.26 -24.27 10.38
CA LYS A 53 -44.47 -24.94 9.92
C LYS A 53 -44.31 -26.46 9.79
N MET A 54 -43.14 -26.93 9.35
CA MET A 54 -42.87 -28.36 9.25
C MET A 54 -42.70 -29.02 10.63
N ILE A 55 -42.20 -28.29 11.61
CA ILE A 55 -42.13 -28.74 13.02
C ILE A 55 -43.54 -28.84 13.61
N GLU A 56 -44.40 -27.83 13.36
CA GLU A 56 -45.81 -27.87 13.76
C GLU A 56 -46.53 -29.08 13.17
N GLU A 57 -46.43 -29.29 11.86
CA GLU A 57 -47.03 -30.44 11.17
C GLU A 57 -46.52 -31.78 11.73
N LYS A 58 -45.22 -31.88 12.04
CA LYS A 58 -44.64 -33.06 12.68
C LYS A 58 -45.26 -33.34 14.05
N ASN A 59 -45.46 -32.30 14.85
CA ASN A 59 -46.06 -32.44 16.19
C ASN A 59 -47.52 -32.92 16.08
N ASP A 60 -48.30 -32.36 15.15
CA ASP A 60 -49.67 -32.79 14.88
C ASP A 60 -49.75 -34.27 14.47
N LEU A 61 -48.83 -34.72 13.60
CA LEU A 61 -48.72 -36.13 13.22
C LEU A 61 -48.34 -37.02 14.41
N HIS A 62 -47.50 -36.53 15.32
CA HIS A 62 -47.13 -37.26 16.54
C HIS A 62 -48.32 -37.44 17.49
N ASP A 63 -49.13 -36.41 17.67
CA ASP A 63 -50.35 -36.47 18.47
C ASP A 63 -51.36 -37.44 17.85
N ARG A 64 -51.52 -37.41 16.52
CA ARG A 64 -52.35 -38.38 15.80
C ARG A 64 -51.85 -39.81 15.99
N LEU A 65 -50.54 -40.02 15.97
CA LEU A 65 -49.93 -41.33 16.24
C LEU A 65 -50.23 -41.82 17.65
N LEU A 66 -50.20 -40.95 18.66
CA LEU A 66 -50.57 -41.28 20.04
C LEU A 66 -52.05 -41.71 20.14
N LEU A 67 -52.95 -40.99 19.48
CA LEU A 67 -54.37 -41.35 19.41
C LEU A 67 -54.61 -42.70 18.74
N LEU A 68 -53.93 -43.00 17.63
CA LEU A 68 -54.03 -44.28 16.94
C LEU A 68 -53.46 -45.44 17.77
N LYS A 69 -52.39 -45.22 18.52
CA LYS A 69 -51.86 -46.20 19.48
C LYS A 69 -52.88 -46.49 20.59
N ARG A 70 -53.53 -45.45 21.13
CA ARG A 70 -54.60 -45.60 22.13
C ARG A 70 -55.81 -46.35 21.56
N LYS A 71 -56.26 -45.99 20.35
CA LYS A 71 -57.31 -46.71 19.60
C LYS A 71 -56.95 -48.20 19.45
N GLY A 72 -55.72 -48.51 19.08
CA GLY A 72 -55.23 -49.88 18.96
C GLY A 72 -55.30 -50.68 20.26
N ASN A 73 -54.99 -50.06 21.41
CA ASN A 73 -55.12 -50.70 22.71
C ASN A 73 -56.59 -50.98 23.08
N LEU A 74 -57.49 -50.04 22.78
CA LEU A 74 -58.92 -50.20 23.02
C LEU A 74 -59.51 -51.33 22.16
N LEU A 75 -59.18 -51.38 20.87
CA LEU A 75 -59.61 -52.44 19.95
C LEU A 75 -59.20 -53.83 20.46
N LYS A 76 -57.97 -53.97 20.96
CA LYS A 76 -57.49 -55.22 21.58
C LYS A 76 -58.29 -55.57 22.83
N SER A 77 -58.50 -54.61 23.73
CA SER A 77 -59.25 -54.84 24.97
C SER A 77 -60.73 -55.17 24.73
N ALA A 78 -61.32 -54.62 23.68
CA ALA A 78 -62.71 -54.83 23.29
C ALA A 78 -62.93 -56.11 22.45
N ARG A 79 -61.87 -56.90 22.18
CA ARG A 79 -61.92 -58.07 21.28
C ARG A 79 -62.50 -57.73 19.90
N ALA A 80 -62.09 -56.59 19.36
CA ALA A 80 -62.50 -56.16 18.03
C ALA A 80 -62.03 -57.16 16.95
N PRO A 81 -62.70 -57.22 15.79
CA PRO A 81 -62.30 -58.05 14.66
C PRO A 81 -60.84 -57.80 14.25
N GLU A 82 -60.14 -58.87 13.83
CA GLU A 82 -58.72 -58.79 13.45
C GLU A 82 -58.48 -57.77 12.31
N ILE A 83 -59.43 -57.64 11.39
CA ILE A 83 -59.37 -56.67 10.30
C ILE A 83 -59.28 -55.21 10.80
N GLU A 84 -59.97 -54.86 11.89
CA GLU A 84 -59.90 -53.50 12.47
C GLU A 84 -58.54 -53.24 13.12
N ILE A 85 -57.97 -54.27 13.76
CA ILE A 85 -56.63 -54.21 14.34
C ILE A 85 -55.58 -54.03 13.23
N ILE A 86 -55.72 -54.74 12.11
CA ILE A 86 -54.85 -54.61 10.94
C ILE A 86 -54.99 -53.20 10.33
N ASN A 87 -56.21 -52.72 10.12
CA ASN A 87 -56.44 -51.38 9.57
C ASN A 87 -55.80 -50.29 10.43
N ASN A 88 -55.96 -50.36 11.76
CA ASN A 88 -55.31 -49.43 12.68
C ASN A 88 -53.78 -49.51 12.64
N LYS A 89 -53.20 -50.71 12.48
CA LYS A 89 -51.75 -50.87 12.29
C LYS A 89 -51.28 -50.25 10.97
N THR A 90 -52.04 -50.41 9.90
CA THR A 90 -51.73 -49.80 8.59
C THR A 90 -51.79 -48.27 8.68
N GLU A 91 -52.81 -47.71 9.34
CA GLU A 91 -52.89 -46.26 9.62
C GLU A 91 -51.66 -45.78 10.40
N ILE A 92 -51.25 -46.49 11.46
CA ILE A 92 -50.04 -46.18 12.24
C ILE A 92 -48.80 -46.17 11.34
N SER A 93 -48.61 -47.20 10.50
CA SER A 93 -47.46 -47.28 9.59
C SER A 93 -47.45 -46.14 8.57
N GLN A 94 -48.61 -45.73 8.05
CA GLN A 94 -48.72 -44.59 7.14
C GLN A 94 -48.31 -43.28 7.83
N ILE A 95 -48.77 -43.03 9.06
CA ILE A 95 -48.38 -41.84 9.83
C ILE A 95 -46.87 -41.85 10.14
N ILE A 96 -46.30 -43.00 10.51
CA ILE A 96 -44.84 -43.12 10.74
C ILE A 96 -44.08 -42.79 9.45
N SER A 97 -44.53 -43.29 8.31
CA SER A 97 -43.94 -42.96 7.01
C SER A 97 -43.98 -41.46 6.73
N GLN A 98 -45.14 -40.81 6.96
CA GLN A 98 -45.31 -39.37 6.78
C GLN A 98 -44.37 -38.55 7.67
N ILE A 99 -44.26 -38.91 8.96
CA ILE A 99 -43.31 -38.30 9.90
C ILE A 99 -41.88 -38.44 9.37
N THR A 100 -41.50 -39.65 8.96
CA THR A 100 -40.15 -39.93 8.45
C THR A 100 -39.82 -39.11 7.21
N THR A 101 -40.77 -39.02 6.27
CA THR A 101 -40.60 -38.19 5.06
C THR A 101 -40.48 -36.70 5.41
N GLY A 102 -41.29 -36.21 6.36
CA GLY A 102 -41.22 -34.83 6.84
C GLY A 102 -39.88 -34.52 7.52
N GLU A 103 -39.34 -35.45 8.31
CA GLU A 103 -38.03 -35.32 8.95
C GLU A 103 -36.89 -35.24 7.92
N ILE A 104 -36.92 -36.08 6.88
CA ILE A 104 -35.94 -36.02 5.78
C ILE A 104 -36.01 -34.66 5.08
N SER A 105 -37.22 -34.17 4.80
CA SER A 105 -37.41 -32.84 4.19
C SER A 105 -36.91 -31.71 5.10
N LEU A 106 -37.15 -31.78 6.41
CA LEU A 106 -36.67 -30.80 7.37
C LEU A 106 -35.14 -30.79 7.45
N LEU A 107 -34.50 -31.96 7.48
CA LEU A 107 -33.03 -32.09 7.42
C LEU A 107 -32.46 -31.52 6.12
N SER A 108 -33.12 -31.74 4.98
CA SER A 108 -32.72 -31.14 3.70
C SER A 108 -32.78 -29.62 3.77
N LEU A 109 -33.88 -29.06 4.27
CA LEU A 109 -34.08 -27.63 4.40
C LEU A 109 -33.02 -26.96 5.30
N GLN A 110 -32.68 -27.60 6.44
CA GLN A 110 -31.61 -27.13 7.32
C GLN A 110 -30.24 -27.15 6.63
N ASN A 111 -29.96 -28.17 5.83
CA ASN A 111 -28.73 -28.24 5.04
C ASN A 111 -28.69 -27.16 3.96
N ASP A 112 -29.81 -26.87 3.30
CA ASP A 112 -29.92 -25.82 2.29
C ASP A 112 -29.62 -24.44 2.89
N ILE A 113 -30.18 -24.13 4.08
CA ILE A 113 -29.87 -22.89 4.83
C ILE A 113 -28.37 -22.78 5.12
N LYS A 114 -27.75 -23.88 5.56
CA LYS A 114 -26.31 -23.92 5.86
C LYS A 114 -25.46 -23.75 4.61
N LEU A 115 -25.85 -24.38 3.50
CA LEU A 115 -25.16 -24.28 2.22
C LEU A 115 -25.26 -22.87 1.62
N ALA A 116 -26.43 -22.23 1.67
CA ALA A 116 -26.63 -20.86 1.22
C ALA A 116 -25.70 -19.89 1.99
N ASN A 117 -25.67 -20.02 3.32
CA ASN A 117 -24.76 -19.24 4.18
C ASN A 117 -23.28 -19.46 3.84
N ASN A 118 -22.87 -20.71 3.64
CA ASN A 118 -21.49 -21.03 3.30
C ASN A 118 -21.10 -20.47 1.92
N ARG A 119 -21.99 -20.56 0.92
CA ARG A 119 -21.77 -20.00 -0.41
C ARG A 119 -21.55 -18.49 -0.36
N PHE A 120 -22.37 -17.77 0.39
CA PHE A 120 -22.20 -16.33 0.57
C PHE A 120 -20.86 -15.99 1.25
N ARG A 121 -20.52 -16.69 2.34
CA ARG A 121 -19.22 -16.50 3.01
C ARG A 121 -18.04 -16.73 2.07
N SER A 122 -18.09 -17.79 1.26
CA SER A 122 -17.05 -18.07 0.26
C SER A 122 -16.95 -16.96 -0.80
N SER A 123 -18.09 -16.49 -1.32
CA SER A 123 -18.15 -15.37 -2.27
C SER A 123 -17.49 -14.10 -1.70
N VAL A 124 -17.80 -13.76 -0.45
CA VAL A 124 -17.20 -12.61 0.25
C VAL A 124 -15.68 -12.78 0.40
N LEU A 125 -15.22 -13.96 0.83
CA LEU A 125 -13.79 -14.23 1.00
C LEU A 125 -13.03 -14.18 -0.32
N GLU A 126 -13.61 -14.71 -1.39
CA GLU A 126 -13.03 -14.66 -2.73
C GLU A 126 -12.89 -13.22 -3.22
N GLN A 127 -13.92 -12.39 -3.05
CA GLN A 127 -13.84 -10.97 -3.39
C GLN A 127 -12.79 -10.22 -2.56
N LEU A 128 -12.67 -10.52 -1.26
CA LEU A 128 -11.64 -9.93 -0.41
C LEU A 128 -10.22 -10.31 -0.88
N ASN A 129 -10.00 -11.58 -1.23
CA ASN A 129 -8.72 -12.04 -1.75
C ASN A 129 -8.38 -11.36 -3.09
N ASN A 130 -9.33 -11.31 -4.02
CA ASN A 130 -9.15 -10.65 -5.32
C ASN A 130 -8.80 -9.16 -5.15
N ASN A 131 -9.49 -8.45 -4.25
CA ASN A 131 -9.20 -7.05 -3.96
C ASN A 131 -7.83 -6.86 -3.31
N ALA A 132 -7.41 -7.78 -2.42
CA ALA A 132 -6.08 -7.74 -1.81
C ALA A 132 -4.98 -7.97 -2.85
N GLU A 133 -5.16 -8.91 -3.78
CA GLU A 133 -4.22 -9.16 -4.88
C GLU A 133 -4.09 -7.95 -5.81
N GLN A 134 -5.21 -7.34 -6.20
CA GLN A 134 -5.22 -6.12 -7.00
C GLN A 134 -4.51 -4.96 -6.28
N LEU A 135 -4.76 -4.79 -4.98
CA LEU A 135 -4.11 -3.75 -4.18
C LEU A 135 -2.59 -3.95 -4.13
N GLU A 136 -2.13 -5.18 -3.95
CA GLU A 136 -0.70 -5.50 -3.95
C GLU A 136 -0.06 -5.29 -5.32
N GLN A 137 -0.76 -5.61 -6.41
CA GLN A 137 -0.31 -5.30 -7.76
C GLN A 137 -0.15 -3.79 -7.96
N LEU A 138 -1.18 -3.00 -7.64
CA LEU A 138 -1.13 -1.54 -7.76
C LEU A 138 -0.03 -0.92 -6.89
N ARG A 139 0.24 -1.49 -5.71
CA ARG A 139 1.36 -1.05 -4.85
C ARG A 139 2.72 -1.29 -5.51
N ARG A 140 2.92 -2.46 -6.14
CA ARG A 140 4.14 -2.78 -6.88
C ARG A 140 4.33 -1.84 -8.07
N GLU A 141 3.30 -1.68 -8.90
CA GLU A 141 3.32 -0.78 -10.06
C GLU A 141 3.61 0.66 -9.65
N ARG A 142 2.99 1.15 -8.56
CA ARG A 142 3.25 2.49 -8.04
C ARG A 142 4.71 2.66 -7.60
N LEU A 143 5.30 1.65 -6.95
CA LEU A 143 6.68 1.70 -6.49
C LEU A 143 7.65 1.70 -7.68
N GLU A 144 7.40 0.88 -8.68
CA GLU A 144 8.16 0.86 -9.94
C GLU A 144 8.08 2.21 -10.65
N ASN A 145 6.87 2.72 -10.87
CA ASN A 145 6.65 4.02 -11.51
C ASN A 145 7.33 5.17 -10.76
N ARG A 146 7.32 5.12 -9.42
CA ARG A 146 8.04 6.10 -8.59
C ARG A 146 9.56 6.02 -8.82
N GLY A 147 10.12 4.81 -8.88
CA GLY A 147 11.54 4.62 -9.21
C GLY A 147 11.90 5.15 -10.59
N GLN A 148 11.08 4.84 -11.60
CA GLN A 148 11.27 5.35 -12.97
C GLN A 148 11.20 6.89 -13.03
N LEU A 149 10.24 7.50 -12.32
CA LEU A 149 10.12 8.96 -12.23
C LEU A 149 11.34 9.61 -11.57
N GLU A 150 11.90 8.99 -10.54
CA GLU A 150 13.11 9.48 -9.88
C GLU A 150 14.33 9.42 -10.82
N LEU A 151 14.48 8.32 -11.58
CA LEU A 151 15.52 8.20 -12.60
C LEU A 151 15.37 9.28 -13.69
N LEU A 152 14.15 9.53 -14.18
CA LEU A 152 13.88 10.59 -15.15
C LEU A 152 14.19 11.98 -14.58
N ARG A 153 13.82 12.25 -13.32
CA ARG A 153 14.16 13.51 -12.64
C ARG A 153 15.68 13.69 -12.53
N ASN A 154 16.41 12.63 -12.20
CA ASN A 154 17.86 12.67 -12.13
C ASN A 154 18.50 12.89 -13.51
N LYS A 155 17.97 12.30 -14.58
CA LYS A 155 18.38 12.59 -15.96
C LYS A 155 18.14 14.06 -16.34
N ILE A 156 16.98 14.62 -16.00
CA ILE A 156 16.67 16.03 -16.26
C ILE A 156 17.63 16.95 -15.49
N LYS A 157 17.90 16.66 -14.21
CA LYS A 157 18.89 17.42 -13.42
C LYS A 157 20.30 17.31 -14.02
N ALA A 158 20.69 16.13 -14.48
CA ALA A 158 22.00 15.90 -15.10
C ALA A 158 22.14 16.62 -16.46
N ASN A 159 21.04 16.89 -17.17
CA ASN A 159 21.05 17.67 -18.41
C ASN A 159 21.33 19.17 -18.20
N SER A 160 21.33 19.65 -16.94
CA SER A 160 21.75 21.01 -16.61
C SER A 160 23.12 20.99 -15.95
N VAL A 161 24.09 21.68 -16.57
CA VAL A 161 25.42 21.87 -15.99
C VAL A 161 25.41 23.11 -15.12
N LEU A 162 25.55 22.93 -13.80
CA LEU A 162 25.66 24.00 -12.82
C LEU A 162 27.10 24.08 -12.30
N SER A 163 27.54 25.30 -11.95
CA SER A 163 28.85 25.47 -11.34
C SER A 163 28.89 24.80 -9.95
N PRO A 164 29.85 23.90 -9.67
CA PRO A 164 29.99 23.29 -8.34
C PRO A 164 30.59 24.26 -7.31
N THR A 165 31.25 25.33 -7.75
CA THR A 165 31.96 26.26 -6.88
C THR A 165 31.87 27.70 -7.39
N ASN A 166 31.89 28.67 -6.47
CA ASN A 166 32.04 30.08 -6.85
C ASN A 166 33.46 30.33 -7.39
N GLY A 167 33.55 31.01 -8.54
CA GLY A 167 34.81 31.20 -9.24
C GLY A 167 34.66 31.97 -10.54
N ILE A 168 35.76 32.09 -11.27
CA ILE A 168 35.82 32.74 -12.58
C ILE A 168 35.99 31.65 -13.64
N ILE A 169 35.20 31.71 -14.71
CA ILE A 169 35.32 30.82 -15.87
C ILE A 169 36.61 31.17 -16.63
N LEU A 170 37.52 30.19 -16.79
CA LEU A 170 38.77 30.36 -17.52
C LEU A 170 38.60 30.06 -19.01
N SER A 171 37.86 29.00 -19.33
CA SER A 171 37.60 28.54 -20.69
C SER A 171 36.27 27.79 -20.78
N ILE A 172 35.66 27.86 -21.96
CA ILE A 172 34.50 27.07 -22.38
C ILE A 172 34.94 26.36 -23.67
N GLU A 173 34.71 25.05 -23.81
CA GLU A 173 35.06 24.37 -25.07
C GLU A 173 34.22 24.90 -26.22
N ARG A 174 34.81 24.94 -27.42
CA ARG A 174 34.21 25.59 -28.59
C ARG A 174 33.02 24.82 -29.19
N SER A 175 32.80 23.59 -28.74
CA SER A 175 31.82 22.65 -29.32
C SER A 175 30.38 22.81 -28.81
N PHE A 176 30.09 23.83 -27.98
CA PHE A 176 28.79 24.02 -27.32
C PHE A 176 27.89 25.06 -28.00
N GLU A 177 27.69 24.95 -29.30
CA GLU A 177 26.67 25.73 -30.00
C GLU A 177 25.27 25.15 -29.73
N LYS A 178 24.23 25.98 -29.91
CA LYS A 178 22.84 25.55 -29.68
C LYS A 178 22.48 24.44 -30.68
N GLY A 179 22.17 23.25 -30.16
CA GLY A 179 21.82 22.08 -30.96
C GLY A 179 22.98 21.12 -31.21
N SER A 180 24.18 21.42 -30.72
CA SER A 180 25.33 20.52 -30.75
C SER A 180 25.15 19.35 -29.79
N TYR A 181 25.57 18.16 -30.21
CA TYR A 181 25.62 16.96 -29.37
C TYR A 181 26.85 16.99 -28.45
N VAL A 182 26.68 16.52 -27.22
CA VAL A 182 27.71 16.51 -26.18
C VAL A 182 27.70 15.15 -25.49
N GLU A 183 28.87 14.55 -25.31
CA GLU A 183 29.01 13.28 -24.58
C GLU A 183 29.10 13.49 -23.06
N ASN A 184 28.64 12.51 -22.26
CA ASN A 184 28.57 12.59 -20.80
C ASN A 184 29.89 12.93 -20.08
N SER A 185 31.04 12.64 -20.69
CA SER A 185 32.37 12.84 -20.08
C SER A 185 33.18 13.94 -20.74
N GLN A 186 32.59 14.68 -21.69
CA GLN A 186 33.28 15.77 -22.37
C GLN A 186 33.43 16.97 -21.44
N PRO A 187 34.63 17.51 -21.21
CA PRO A 187 34.82 18.69 -20.38
C PRO A 187 34.07 19.89 -20.99
N VAL A 188 33.23 20.54 -20.18
CA VAL A 188 32.40 21.66 -20.67
C VAL A 188 33.08 23.01 -20.46
N MET A 189 33.58 23.24 -19.26
CA MET A 189 34.21 24.50 -18.86
C MET A 189 35.25 24.27 -17.77
N THR A 190 36.25 25.15 -17.71
CA THR A 190 37.24 25.18 -16.62
C THR A 190 36.95 26.35 -15.70
N ILE A 191 36.77 26.08 -14.41
CA ILE A 191 36.44 27.10 -13.40
C ILE A 191 37.63 27.24 -12.45
N LYS A 192 38.12 28.48 -12.29
CA LYS A 192 39.08 28.82 -11.24
C LYS A 192 38.33 29.22 -9.98
N LYS A 193 38.44 28.40 -8.94
CA LYS A 193 37.86 28.67 -7.63
C LYS A 193 38.37 30.02 -7.10
N SER A 194 37.46 30.87 -6.60
CA SER A 194 37.85 32.08 -5.89
C SER A 194 38.30 31.71 -4.47
N ASN A 195 39.56 31.30 -4.31
CA ASN A 195 40.14 31.19 -2.97
C ASN A 195 40.51 32.60 -2.48
N GLU A 196 40.12 32.94 -1.25
CA GLU A 196 40.47 34.21 -0.60
C GLU A 196 41.97 34.32 -0.29
N SER A 197 42.67 33.18 -0.18
CA SER A 197 44.11 33.13 0.07
C SER A 197 44.92 33.34 -1.23
N LYS A 198 45.27 34.59 -1.51
CA LYS A 198 46.27 34.92 -2.53
C LYS A 198 47.66 34.83 -1.90
N VAL A 199 48.46 33.88 -2.36
CA VAL A 199 49.87 33.76 -1.95
C VAL A 199 50.73 34.58 -2.91
N ILE A 200 51.69 35.31 -2.36
CA ILE A 200 52.66 36.11 -3.12
C ILE A 200 54.04 35.56 -2.81
N ASP A 201 54.70 35.02 -3.84
CA ASP A 201 56.09 34.58 -3.72
C ASP A 201 57.01 35.77 -3.99
N ALA A 202 57.88 36.08 -3.02
CA ALA A 202 58.84 37.15 -3.11
C ALA A 202 60.25 36.63 -2.82
N ARG A 203 61.24 37.07 -3.60
CA ARG A 203 62.66 36.85 -3.32
C ARG A 203 63.23 38.05 -2.59
N ILE A 204 64.00 37.78 -1.55
CA ILE A 204 64.61 38.81 -0.71
C ILE A 204 66.10 38.50 -0.58
N LEU A 205 66.94 39.55 -0.55
CA LEU A 205 68.39 39.40 -0.39
C LEU A 205 68.74 38.80 0.98
N ALA A 206 69.71 37.90 1.02
CA ALA A 206 70.12 37.17 2.22
C ALA A 206 70.51 38.08 3.40
N LYS A 207 71.08 39.27 3.14
CA LYS A 207 71.44 40.26 4.16
C LYS A 207 70.26 40.71 5.04
N TYR A 208 69.03 40.58 4.54
CA TYR A 208 67.82 40.95 5.28
C TYR A 208 67.17 39.77 6.03
N ARG A 209 67.73 38.55 5.91
CA ARG A 209 67.20 37.34 6.56
C ARG A 209 67.02 37.47 8.08
N PRO A 210 67.91 38.09 8.86
CA PRO A 210 67.75 38.23 10.31
C PRO A 210 66.53 39.05 10.73
N PHE A 211 65.92 39.80 9.81
CA PHE A 211 64.79 40.69 10.08
C PHE A 211 63.44 40.12 9.61
N ILE A 212 63.42 38.87 9.14
CA ILE A 212 62.25 38.24 8.53
C ILE A 212 61.92 36.95 9.28
N PHE A 213 60.76 36.94 9.93
CA PHE A 213 60.26 35.81 10.70
C PHE A 213 58.89 35.35 10.19
N MET A 214 58.55 34.10 10.46
CA MET A 214 57.18 33.64 10.21
C MET A 214 56.22 34.44 11.10
N GLY A 215 55.08 34.82 10.54
CA GLY A 215 54.08 35.62 11.23
C GLY A 215 54.30 37.15 11.18
N THR A 216 55.40 37.63 10.59
CA THR A 216 55.61 39.07 10.42
C THR A 216 54.70 39.63 9.31
N THR A 217 54.11 40.80 9.57
CA THR A 217 53.28 41.51 8.58
C THR A 217 54.14 42.15 7.50
N ALA A 218 53.87 41.86 6.23
CA ALA A 218 54.50 42.44 5.06
C ALA A 218 53.54 43.37 4.31
N LYS A 219 54.03 44.55 3.92
CA LYS A 219 53.29 45.50 3.09
C LYS A 219 53.76 45.37 1.65
N ILE A 220 52.86 45.01 0.74
CA ILE A 220 53.13 44.72 -0.66
C ILE A 220 52.48 45.80 -1.50
N THR A 221 53.27 46.52 -2.30
CA THR A 221 52.74 47.54 -3.20
C THR A 221 52.83 47.04 -4.64
N VAL A 222 51.68 46.80 -5.26
CA VAL A 222 51.62 46.40 -6.68
C VAL A 222 51.66 47.66 -7.52
N ASN A 223 52.67 47.78 -8.38
CA ASN A 223 52.82 48.90 -9.30
C ASN A 223 52.66 48.38 -10.74
N SER A 224 51.43 48.35 -11.23
CA SER A 224 51.09 47.95 -12.60
C SER A 224 50.44 49.14 -13.33
N PRO A 225 50.66 49.33 -14.65
CA PRO A 225 49.98 50.37 -15.41
C PRO A 225 48.47 50.32 -15.21
N GLY A 226 47.88 51.41 -14.66
CA GLY A 226 46.45 51.52 -14.37
C GLY A 226 45.97 50.88 -13.07
N TYR A 227 46.84 50.24 -12.27
CA TYR A 227 46.46 49.61 -10.99
C TYR A 227 47.55 49.79 -9.92
N LYS A 228 47.27 50.65 -8.93
CA LYS A 228 48.15 50.89 -7.77
C LYS A 228 47.38 50.62 -6.48
N LYS A 229 47.67 49.48 -5.86
CA LYS A 229 47.05 49.09 -4.58
C LYS A 229 48.12 48.55 -3.62
N THR A 230 47.99 48.93 -2.36
CA THR A 230 48.78 48.34 -1.27
C THR A 230 47.97 47.20 -0.66
N LEU A 231 48.62 46.04 -0.55
CA LEU A 231 48.12 44.85 0.10
C LEU A 231 48.95 44.62 1.36
N SER A 232 48.32 44.11 2.40
CA SER A 232 49.01 43.65 3.61
C SER A 232 48.86 42.14 3.69
N GLY A 233 49.94 41.44 4.00
CA GLY A 233 49.95 39.99 4.15
C GLY A 233 50.85 39.56 5.29
N GLU A 234 50.82 38.28 5.62
CA GLU A 234 51.64 37.68 6.66
C GLU A 234 52.58 36.64 6.04
N ILE A 235 53.80 36.56 6.56
CA ILE A 235 54.78 35.59 6.07
C ILE A 235 54.45 34.22 6.65
N THR A 236 53.89 33.35 5.81
CA THR A 236 53.43 32.01 6.20
C THR A 236 54.50 30.93 6.05
N ARG A 237 55.41 31.09 5.10
CA ARG A 237 56.48 30.11 4.82
C ARG A 237 57.74 30.82 4.35
N ILE A 238 58.89 30.35 4.84
CA ILE A 238 60.19 30.78 4.36
C ILE A 238 60.93 29.53 3.90
N SER A 239 61.32 29.48 2.63
CA SER A 239 62.13 28.38 2.10
C SER A 239 63.52 28.39 2.75
N ALA A 240 64.02 27.21 3.12
CA ALA A 240 65.35 27.06 3.73
C ALA A 240 66.49 27.09 2.71
N ASP A 241 66.18 27.20 1.42
CA ASP A 241 67.09 26.79 0.36
C ASP A 241 67.17 27.82 -0.77
N SER A 242 68.23 28.62 -0.74
CA SER A 242 68.77 29.43 -1.84
C SER A 242 70.19 29.88 -1.43
N PHE A 243 71.05 28.91 -1.14
CA PHE A 243 72.49 29.13 -1.09
C PHE A 243 73.06 28.84 -2.49
N SER A 244 72.88 29.79 -3.40
CA SER A 244 73.73 29.88 -4.59
C SER A 244 74.29 31.30 -4.59
N ASP A 245 75.55 31.37 -4.20
CA ASP A 245 76.41 32.53 -4.31
C ASP A 245 76.45 32.93 -5.79
N ASP A 246 75.99 34.13 -6.12
CA ASP A 246 76.28 34.75 -7.42
C ASP A 246 77.76 35.15 -7.41
N GLU A 247 78.65 34.17 -7.52
CA GLU A 247 80.05 34.43 -7.81
C GLU A 247 80.14 35.00 -9.23
N LYS A 248 80.42 36.31 -9.25
CA LYS A 248 81.03 37.06 -10.35
C LYS A 248 81.92 36.17 -11.23
N LYS A 249 81.53 35.99 -12.50
CA LYS A 249 82.49 35.77 -13.59
C LYS A 249 82.71 37.10 -14.31
N TRP A 250 83.83 37.74 -13.99
CA TRP A 250 84.49 38.71 -14.86
C TRP A 250 85.71 38.01 -15.47
N CYS A 251 85.83 38.14 -16.80
CA CYS A 251 86.89 37.65 -17.69
C CYS A 251 86.96 36.13 -17.90
#